data_AF-A0A6N7PZZ3-F1
#
_entry.id   AF-A0A6N7PZZ3-F1
#
_cell.length_a   1.000
_cell.length_b   1.000
_cell.length_c   1.000
_cell.angle_alpha   90.00
_cell.angle_beta   90.00
_cell.angle_gamma   90.00
#
_symmetry.space_group_name_H-M   'P 1'
#
loop_
_entity.id
_entity.type
_entity.pdbx_description
1 polymer ?
#
loop_
_entity_poly.entity_id
_entity_poly.type
_entity_poly.pdbx_seq_one_letter_code
_entity_poly.pdbx_strand_id
1 'polypeptide(L)'
;MTRRRKLFALAITLPLAVAVGVGLKVRRASSDTLGADACDKDLAAVFELCAPGGEVCEKPPEGQGEACQAGCVMARCPNHVACTELDPIWCKPCEDEHGALYWRNLDAADRHCGGPPPFGSLTRLKEYSDCYIADVERRCPALVGTKWYVPSDRR
;
A
#
# COMPACT_ATOMS: atom_id res chain seq x y z
N MET A 1 -65.95 -28.02 14.16
CA MET A 1 -65.51 -26.86 13.37
C MET A 1 -65.91 -25.58 14.08
N THR A 2 -64.98 -24.83 14.67
CA THR A 2 -65.15 -23.39 14.93
C THR A 2 -63.79 -22.76 15.19
N ARG A 3 -63.61 -21.60 14.56
CA ARG A 3 -62.34 -20.98 14.15
C ARG A 3 -62.11 -19.75 15.03
N ARG A 4 -60.92 -19.66 15.64
CA ARG A 4 -60.13 -18.47 16.06
C ARG A 4 -60.87 -17.23 16.61
N ARG A 5 -60.39 -16.73 17.76
CA ARG A 5 -60.10 -15.30 18.06
C ARG A 5 -59.16 -15.24 19.28
N LYS A 6 -57.85 -15.10 19.06
CA LYS A 6 -57.06 -13.84 19.07
C LYS A 6 -56.79 -13.31 20.48
N LEU A 7 -55.55 -13.59 20.89
CA LEU A 7 -54.74 -12.92 21.91
C LEU A 7 -54.75 -11.39 21.74
N PHE A 8 -54.59 -10.64 22.83
CA PHE A 8 -53.31 -10.01 23.22
C PHE A 8 -53.56 -8.98 24.33
N ALA A 9 -52.96 -9.24 25.49
CA ALA A 9 -52.89 -8.35 26.63
C ALA A 9 -51.97 -7.15 26.32
N LEU A 10 -52.30 -6.02 26.95
CA LEU A 10 -51.48 -4.82 27.00
C LEU A 10 -50.05 -5.11 27.49
N ALA A 11 -49.08 -4.45 26.87
CA ALA A 11 -47.93 -3.91 27.60
C ALA A 11 -47.40 -2.69 26.84
N ILE A 12 -47.54 -1.53 27.49
CA ILE A 12 -46.89 -0.27 27.15
C ILE A 12 -45.47 -0.34 27.71
N THR A 13 -44.44 -0.18 26.89
CA THR A 13 -43.15 0.40 27.30
C THR A 13 -42.48 1.11 26.14
N LEU A 14 -42.02 2.33 26.42
CA LEU A 14 -41.32 3.26 25.54
C LEU A 14 -39.98 2.71 25.02
N PRO A 15 -39.44 3.30 23.93
CA PRO A 15 -38.24 2.80 23.26
C PRO A 15 -36.97 3.14 24.06
N LEU A 16 -36.27 2.12 24.52
CA LEU A 16 -34.85 2.23 24.87
C LEU A 16 -34.05 2.04 23.57
N ALA A 17 -33.81 3.14 22.88
CA ALA A 17 -32.80 3.21 21.84
C ALA A 17 -31.43 3.00 22.50
N VAL A 18 -30.98 1.74 22.53
CA VAL A 18 -29.60 1.40 22.83
C VAL A 18 -28.76 1.80 21.61
N ALA A 19 -28.36 3.06 21.56
CA ALA A 19 -27.32 3.53 20.64
C ALA A 19 -25.95 3.10 21.20
N VAL A 20 -25.67 1.80 21.10
CA VAL A 20 -24.30 1.28 21.17
C VAL A 20 -23.82 1.24 19.74
N GLY A 21 -23.09 2.27 19.34
CA GLY A 21 -22.60 2.44 17.98
C GLY A 21 -21.39 3.33 17.99
N VAL A 22 -20.32 2.79 18.58
CA VAL A 22 -18.90 3.01 18.29
C VAL A 22 -18.58 4.36 17.65
N GLY A 23 -17.90 5.22 18.42
CA GLY A 23 -17.30 6.44 17.92
C GLY A 23 -16.46 6.17 16.67
N LEU A 24 -17.04 6.45 15.51
CA LEU A 24 -16.32 6.74 14.28
C LEU A 24 -15.60 8.07 14.48
N LYS A 25 -14.55 8.05 15.31
CA LYS A 25 -13.42 8.94 15.05
C LYS A 25 -12.82 8.42 13.76
N VAL A 26 -13.28 8.98 12.66
CA VAL A 26 -12.49 9.08 11.44
C VAL A 26 -11.23 9.83 11.86
N ARG A 27 -10.23 9.09 12.35
CA ARG A 27 -8.86 9.55 12.42
C ARG A 27 -8.46 9.65 10.96
N ARG A 28 -8.76 10.80 10.38
CA ARG A 28 -8.00 11.33 9.25
C ARG A 28 -6.59 11.45 9.83
N ALA A 29 -5.80 10.39 9.70
CA ALA A 29 -4.41 10.39 10.09
C ALA A 29 -3.79 11.55 9.33
N SER A 30 -3.45 12.60 10.07
CA SER A 30 -2.60 13.65 9.53
C SER A 30 -1.36 12.97 9.00
N SER A 31 -0.97 13.42 7.81
CA SER A 31 0.15 13.04 6.97
C SER A 31 1.54 13.14 7.63
N ASP A 32 1.62 13.12 8.95
CA ASP A 32 2.89 13.14 9.67
C ASP A 32 3.33 11.70 9.88
N THR A 33 4.14 11.24 8.92
CA THR A 33 5.14 10.16 9.05
C THR A 33 4.84 9.18 10.17
N LEU A 34 4.14 8.08 9.86
CA LEU A 34 4.06 6.91 10.73
C LEU A 34 5.47 6.60 11.24
N GLY A 35 5.71 6.85 12.52
CA GLY A 35 7.01 6.66 13.16
C GLY A 35 7.42 5.19 13.11
N ALA A 36 8.68 4.88 13.43
CA ALA A 36 9.14 3.50 13.51
C ALA A 36 8.28 2.62 14.45
N ASP A 37 7.59 3.24 15.42
CA ASP A 37 6.69 2.58 16.34
C ASP A 37 5.33 2.22 15.73
N ALA A 38 4.96 2.77 14.57
CA ALA A 38 3.74 2.39 13.85
C ALA A 38 3.78 0.93 13.38
N CYS A 39 4.95 0.44 12.98
CA CYS A 39 5.12 -0.95 12.59
C CYS A 39 4.79 -1.92 13.73
N ASP A 40 5.15 -1.57 14.98
CA ASP A 40 4.91 -2.41 16.15
C ASP A 40 3.52 -2.20 16.77
N LYS A 41 2.98 -0.99 16.69
CA LYS A 41 1.73 -0.61 17.38
C LYS A 41 0.49 -0.70 16.50
N ASP A 42 0.63 -0.45 15.20
CA ASP A 42 -0.48 -0.34 14.25
C ASP A 42 -0.03 -0.68 12.82
N LEU A 43 0.39 -1.92 12.61
CA LEU A 43 0.78 -2.41 11.29
C LEU A 43 -0.36 -2.24 10.26
N ALA A 44 -1.62 -2.35 10.70
CA ALA A 44 -2.79 -2.13 9.86
C ALA A 44 -2.80 -0.71 9.27
N ALA A 45 -2.50 0.33 10.06
CA ALA A 45 -2.37 1.69 9.54
C ALA A 45 -1.25 1.84 8.49
N VAL A 46 -0.17 1.06 8.58
CA VAL A 46 0.88 1.03 7.54
C VAL A 46 0.33 0.42 6.25
N PHE A 47 -0.43 -0.67 6.34
CA PHE A 47 -1.08 -1.27 5.17
C PHE A 47 -2.06 -0.29 4.51
N GLU A 48 -2.88 0.43 5.27
CA GLU A 48 -3.79 1.46 4.76
C GLU A 48 -3.05 2.60 4.06
N LEU A 49 -1.93 3.06 4.63
CA LEU A 49 -1.10 4.10 4.01
C LEU A 49 -0.47 3.63 2.69
N CYS A 50 -0.11 2.35 2.62
CA CYS A 50 0.46 1.73 1.43
C CYS A 50 -0.59 1.24 0.42
N ALA A 51 -1.89 1.43 0.69
CA ALA A 51 -2.94 0.92 -0.17
C ALA A 51 -2.86 1.46 -1.62
N PRO A 52 -3.37 0.72 -2.61
CA PRO A 52 -3.48 1.21 -3.98
C PRO A 52 -4.25 2.54 -4.05
N GLY A 53 -3.73 3.51 -4.81
CA GLY A 53 -4.23 4.88 -4.83
C GLY A 53 -3.71 5.77 -3.70
N GLY A 54 -2.88 5.23 -2.80
CA GLY A 54 -2.16 5.97 -1.77
C GLY A 54 -0.92 6.70 -2.30
N GLU A 55 -0.20 7.37 -1.41
CA GLU A 55 0.95 8.24 -1.75
C GLU A 55 2.08 7.49 -2.46
N VAL A 56 2.36 6.25 -2.05
CA VAL A 56 3.45 5.43 -2.60
C VAL A 56 3.00 4.61 -3.81
N CYS A 57 1.74 4.17 -3.81
CA CYS A 57 1.15 3.30 -4.84
C CYS A 57 0.02 4.02 -5.57
N GLU A 58 0.28 5.23 -6.07
CA GLU A 58 -0.77 6.10 -6.63
C GLU A 58 -1.42 5.48 -7.88
N LYS A 59 -0.59 4.92 -8.77
CA LYS A 59 -1.02 4.39 -10.08
C LYS A 59 -0.24 3.13 -10.50
N PRO A 60 -0.30 2.02 -9.73
CA PRO A 60 0.32 0.77 -10.15
C PRO A 60 -0.37 0.24 -11.43
N PRO A 61 0.36 -0.48 -12.31
CA PRO A 61 -0.25 -1.20 -13.41
C PRO A 61 -1.33 -2.19 -12.93
N GLU A 62 -2.27 -2.52 -13.82
CA GLU A 62 -3.34 -3.46 -13.52
C GLU A 62 -2.76 -4.81 -13.05
N GLY A 63 -3.31 -5.35 -11.96
CA GLY A 63 -2.84 -6.60 -11.36
C GLY A 63 -1.60 -6.46 -10.45
N GLN A 64 -0.97 -5.29 -10.38
CA GLN A 64 0.26 -5.08 -9.59
C GLN A 64 0.04 -4.26 -8.30
N GLY A 65 -1.21 -3.88 -7.99
CA GLY A 65 -1.54 -3.06 -6.83
C GLY A 65 -1.15 -3.69 -5.49
N GLU A 66 -1.41 -4.99 -5.31
CA GLU A 66 -1.03 -5.72 -4.10
C GLU A 66 0.49 -5.79 -3.94
N ALA A 67 1.22 -6.01 -5.03
CA ALA A 67 2.69 -6.09 -5.00
C ALA A 67 3.32 -4.73 -4.65
N CYS A 68 2.74 -3.64 -5.18
CA CYS A 68 3.13 -2.28 -4.80
C CYS A 68 2.89 -2.03 -3.31
N GLN A 69 1.69 -2.34 -2.81
CA GLN A 69 1.35 -2.17 -1.39
C GLN A 69 2.32 -2.98 -0.52
N ALA A 70 2.55 -4.25 -0.84
CA ALA A 70 3.46 -5.12 -0.12
C ALA A 70 4.90 -4.58 -0.14
N GLY A 71 5.38 -4.05 -1.27
CA GLY A 71 6.69 -3.40 -1.36
C GLY A 71 6.81 -2.16 -0.48
N CYS A 72 5.77 -1.33 -0.43
CA CYS A 72 5.69 -0.18 0.47
C CYS A 72 5.74 -0.60 1.95
N VAL A 73 4.99 -1.64 2.34
CA VAL A 73 5.03 -2.18 3.70
C VAL A 73 6.41 -2.77 4.01
N MET A 74 7.02 -3.51 3.07
CA MET A 74 8.38 -4.04 3.22
C MET A 74 9.43 -2.95 3.39
N ALA A 75 9.26 -1.80 2.73
CA ALA A 75 10.16 -0.67 2.86
C ALA A 75 10.04 0.02 4.22
N ARG A 76 8.83 0.10 4.78
CA ARG A 76 8.54 0.79 6.05
C ARG A 76 8.77 -0.11 7.27
N CYS A 77 8.33 -1.36 7.19
CA CYS A 77 8.30 -2.31 8.30
C CYS A 77 8.99 -3.65 7.93
N PRO A 78 10.28 -3.64 7.57
CA PRO A 78 10.99 -4.83 7.06
C PRO A 78 11.06 -6.00 8.07
N ASN A 79 10.99 -5.71 9.37
CA ASN A 79 11.04 -6.75 10.41
C ASN A 79 9.69 -7.46 10.64
N HIS A 80 8.60 -6.91 10.10
CA HIS A 80 7.24 -7.46 10.26
C HIS A 80 6.76 -8.24 9.05
N VAL A 81 7.53 -8.21 7.96
CA VAL A 81 7.21 -8.94 6.74
C VAL A 81 8.37 -9.87 6.40
N ALA A 82 8.08 -11.16 6.36
CA ALA A 82 9.04 -12.20 6.04
C ALA A 82 8.49 -13.08 4.92
N CYS A 83 9.39 -13.58 4.08
CA CYS A 83 9.05 -14.66 3.16
C CYS A 83 8.78 -15.93 4.01
N THR A 84 7.51 -16.28 4.14
CA THR A 84 7.04 -17.46 4.88
C THR A 84 6.35 -18.48 3.97
N GLU A 85 6.40 -18.28 2.65
CA GLU A 85 5.72 -19.06 1.60
C GLU A 85 4.18 -19.08 1.65
N LEU A 86 3.56 -18.65 2.76
CA LEU A 86 2.10 -18.52 2.91
C LEU A 86 1.50 -17.51 1.94
N ASP A 87 2.23 -16.42 1.70
CA ASP A 87 1.91 -15.42 0.71
C ASP A 87 3.14 -15.24 -0.21
N PRO A 88 3.09 -15.75 -1.45
CA PRO A 88 4.22 -15.72 -2.37
C PRO A 88 4.72 -14.31 -2.70
N ILE A 89 3.91 -13.27 -2.50
CA ILE A 89 4.26 -11.89 -2.83
C ILE A 89 5.55 -11.43 -2.13
N TRP A 90 5.78 -11.93 -0.91
CA TRP A 90 6.95 -11.61 -0.08
C TRP A 90 8.20 -12.40 -0.47
N CYS A 91 8.03 -13.48 -1.22
CA CYS A 91 9.07 -14.44 -1.58
C CYS A 91 9.56 -14.32 -3.02
N LYS A 92 8.81 -13.59 -3.85
CA LYS A 92 9.17 -13.38 -5.26
C LYS A 92 10.55 -12.73 -5.39
N PRO A 93 11.32 -13.11 -6.42
CA PRO A 93 12.64 -12.55 -6.65
C PRO A 93 12.54 -11.06 -7.00
N CYS A 94 13.68 -10.35 -6.95
CA CYS A 94 13.67 -8.88 -7.01
C CYS A 94 13.28 -8.32 -8.38
N GLU A 95 13.33 -9.13 -9.44
CA GLU A 95 12.98 -8.80 -10.81
C GLU A 95 11.51 -9.10 -11.16
N ASP A 96 10.77 -9.78 -10.28
CA ASP A 96 9.35 -10.09 -10.51
C ASP A 96 8.47 -8.92 -10.07
N GLU A 97 7.84 -8.26 -11.04
CA GLU A 97 6.95 -7.11 -10.84
C GLU A 97 5.71 -7.40 -9.98
N HIS A 98 5.38 -8.68 -9.77
CA HIS A 98 4.31 -9.10 -8.87
C HIS A 98 4.83 -9.37 -7.45
N GLY A 99 6.11 -9.07 -7.17
CA GLY A 99 6.76 -9.29 -5.89
C GLY A 99 6.98 -8.01 -5.09
N ALA A 100 6.85 -8.11 -3.77
CA ALA A 100 7.08 -6.99 -2.86
C ALA A 100 8.52 -6.44 -2.97
N LEU A 101 9.51 -7.30 -3.19
CA LEU A 101 10.91 -6.89 -3.27
C LEU A 101 11.21 -6.01 -4.49
N TYR A 102 10.55 -6.25 -5.63
CA TYR A 102 10.63 -5.40 -6.81
C TYR A 102 10.21 -3.97 -6.47
N TRP A 103 9.00 -3.81 -5.94
CA TRP A 103 8.44 -2.51 -5.58
C TRP A 103 9.19 -1.80 -4.45
N ARG A 104 9.67 -2.55 -3.45
CA ARG A 104 10.53 -1.99 -2.40
C ARG A 104 11.81 -1.37 -2.98
N ASN A 105 12.42 -2.03 -3.97
CA ASN A 105 13.64 -1.54 -4.59
C ASN A 105 13.36 -0.29 -5.46
N LEU A 106 12.23 -0.26 -6.16
CA LEU A 106 11.77 0.92 -6.90
C LEU A 106 11.57 2.13 -5.97
N ASP A 107 10.83 1.97 -4.88
CA ASP A 107 10.58 3.03 -3.89
C ASP A 107 11.89 3.52 -3.23
N ALA A 108 12.78 2.59 -2.88
CA ALA A 108 14.06 2.95 -2.28
C ALA A 108 14.96 3.74 -3.24
N ALA A 109 14.91 3.43 -4.54
CA ALA A 109 15.64 4.16 -5.57
C ALA A 109 15.02 5.54 -5.85
N ASP A 110 13.69 5.64 -5.89
CA ASP A 110 12.97 6.92 -6.07
C ASP A 110 13.36 7.91 -4.96
N ARG A 111 13.30 7.45 -3.70
CA ARG A 111 13.72 8.23 -2.53
C ARG A 111 15.22 8.58 -2.56
N HIS A 112 16.07 7.66 -2.99
CA HIS A 112 17.51 7.91 -3.09
C HIS A 112 17.84 8.98 -4.14
N CYS A 113 17.13 8.98 -5.27
CA CYS A 113 17.34 9.89 -6.39
C CYS A 113 16.53 11.20 -6.29
N GLY A 114 15.78 11.39 -5.19
CA GLY A 114 15.06 12.64 -4.91
C GLY A 114 13.72 12.79 -5.65
N GLY A 115 13.18 11.70 -6.18
CA GLY A 115 11.95 11.66 -6.98
C GLY A 115 12.06 12.34 -8.35
N PRO A 116 11.10 12.10 -9.26
CA PRO A 116 11.08 12.75 -10.57
C PRO A 116 10.84 14.26 -10.43
N PRO A 117 11.52 15.11 -11.23
CA PRO A 117 11.31 16.55 -11.17
C PRO A 117 9.88 16.92 -11.59
N PRO A 118 9.19 17.83 -10.87
CA PRO A 118 7.78 18.13 -11.12
C PRO A 118 7.51 18.84 -12.47
N PHE A 119 8.52 19.50 -13.08
CA PHE A 119 8.36 20.20 -14.36
C PHE A 119 9.64 20.22 -15.24
N GLY A 120 9.46 19.94 -16.53
CA GLY A 120 10.06 20.65 -17.69
C GLY A 120 11.56 20.56 -17.98
N SER A 121 12.41 20.08 -17.07
CA SER A 121 13.84 19.93 -17.36
C SER A 121 14.12 18.51 -17.85
N LEU A 122 14.26 18.34 -19.17
CA LEU A 122 14.72 17.07 -19.75
C LEU A 122 16.07 16.64 -19.17
N THR A 123 16.95 17.60 -18.85
CA THR A 123 18.24 17.32 -18.20
C THR A 123 18.05 16.73 -16.81
N ARG A 124 17.23 17.35 -15.93
CA ARG A 124 16.96 16.79 -14.60
C ARG A 124 16.22 15.46 -14.66
N LEU A 125 15.30 15.32 -15.63
CA LEU A 125 14.62 14.04 -15.84
C LEU A 125 15.63 12.97 -16.22
N LYS A 126 16.58 13.27 -17.11
CA LYS A 126 17.67 12.36 -17.47
C LYS A 126 18.55 12.02 -16.26
N GLU A 127 18.97 13.01 -15.48
CA GLU A 127 19.78 12.80 -14.27
C GLU A 127 19.05 11.90 -13.26
N TYR A 128 17.76 12.16 -13.05
CA TYR A 128 16.90 11.30 -12.23
C TYR A 128 16.81 9.88 -12.80
N SER A 129 16.51 9.73 -14.09
CA SER A 129 16.39 8.41 -14.73
C SER A 129 17.69 7.62 -14.66
N ASP A 130 18.84 8.26 -14.95
CA ASP A 130 20.15 7.61 -14.87
C ASP A 130 20.44 7.15 -13.43
N CYS A 131 20.17 8.00 -12.43
CA CYS A 131 20.31 7.64 -11.02
C CYS A 131 19.38 6.49 -10.63
N TYR A 132 18.10 6.60 -11.00
CA TYR A 132 17.05 5.65 -10.65
C TYR A 132 17.34 4.26 -11.23
N ILE A 133 17.67 4.20 -12.52
CA ILE A 133 18.03 2.94 -13.19
C ILE A 133 19.24 2.31 -12.51
N ALA A 134 20.32 3.10 -12.31
CA ALA A 134 21.54 2.60 -11.69
C ALA A 134 21.30 2.10 -10.26
N ASP A 135 20.47 2.79 -9.46
CA ASP A 135 20.19 2.36 -8.09
C ASP A 135 19.29 1.12 -8.02
N VAL A 136 18.26 1.03 -8.87
CA VAL A 136 17.42 -0.18 -8.96
C VAL A 136 18.26 -1.39 -9.40
N GLU A 137 19.08 -1.25 -10.45
CA GLU A 137 19.95 -2.33 -10.93
C GLU A 137 21.02 -2.72 -9.91
N ARG A 138 21.53 -1.78 -9.13
CA ARG A 138 22.42 -2.07 -7.99
C ARG A 138 21.73 -2.91 -6.92
N ARG A 139 20.45 -2.64 -6.63
CA ARG A 139 19.65 -3.36 -5.63
C ARG A 139 19.12 -4.70 -6.16
N CYS A 140 18.92 -4.81 -7.46
CA CYS A 140 18.47 -6.00 -8.15
C CYS A 140 19.29 -6.23 -9.43
N PRO A 141 20.47 -6.88 -9.32
CA PRO A 141 21.34 -7.14 -10.46
C PRO A 141 20.68 -7.96 -11.58
N ALA A 142 19.63 -8.72 -11.28
CA ALA A 142 18.85 -9.48 -12.27
C ALA A 142 18.13 -8.59 -13.30
N LEU A 143 17.95 -7.29 -13.00
CA LEU A 143 17.34 -6.34 -13.91
C LEU A 143 18.32 -5.75 -14.94
N VAL A 144 19.63 -5.89 -14.74
CA VAL A 144 20.66 -5.32 -15.61
C VAL A 144 20.49 -5.81 -17.05
N GLY A 145 20.34 -4.87 -17.99
CA GLY A 145 20.19 -5.17 -19.41
C GLY A 145 18.80 -5.68 -19.83
N THR A 146 17.83 -5.68 -18.92
CA THR A 146 16.42 -6.00 -19.23
C THR A 146 15.62 -4.73 -19.58
N LYS A 147 14.37 -4.89 -20.03
CA LYS A 147 13.48 -3.78 -20.40
C LYS A 147 12.51 -3.36 -19.28
N TRP A 148 12.93 -3.51 -18.03
CA TRP A 148 12.11 -3.23 -16.86
C TRP A 148 11.72 -1.75 -16.73
N TYR A 149 12.61 -0.85 -17.16
CA TYR A 149 12.37 0.59 -17.13
C TYR A 149 12.00 1.13 -18.51
N VAL A 150 10.82 1.74 -18.60
CA VAL A 150 10.41 2.55 -19.75
C VAL A 150 10.13 3.97 -19.24
N PRO A 151 10.95 4.96 -19.63
CA PRO A 151 10.73 6.34 -19.21
C PRO A 151 9.36 6.84 -19.68
N SER A 152 8.79 7.76 -18.89
CA SER A 152 7.42 8.27 -19.05
C SER A 152 7.20 9.09 -20.32
N ASP A 153 8.25 9.47 -21.03
CA ASP A 153 8.20 10.19 -22.32
C ASP A 153 7.82 9.30 -23.51
N ARG A 154 7.67 7.98 -23.30
CA ARG A 154 7.28 7.00 -24.33
C ARG A 154 5.95 6.28 -24.07
N ARG A 155 5.12 6.77 -23.14
CA ARG A 155 3.77 6.26 -22.88
C ARG A 155 2.69 7.20 -23.38
#